data_AF-A0A7Y8GKB2-F1
#
_entry.id   AF-A0A7Y8GKB2-F1
#
_cell.length_a   1.000
_cell.length_b   1.000
_cell.length_c   1.000
_cell.angle_alpha   90.00
_cell.angle_beta   90.00
_cell.angle_gamma   90.00
#
_symmetry.space_group_name_H-M   'P 1'
#
loop_
_entity.id
_entity.type
_entity.pdbx_description
1 polymer ?
#
loop_
_entity_poly.entity_id
_entity_poly.type
_entity_poly.pdbx_seq_one_letter_code
_entity_poly.pdbx_strand_id
1 'polypeptide(L)'
;MQRYVAHPLVDTTQTLRILELMFTGSPLGKSHNTDDALRVQGFYIQDNALTIKEELKRVEERYGADEDFAGDMNYVSEALNHMAKVLLFINCKQYRDVAFNEKKEMLKKVVALKSLPKIKKYESKLRKVYDRIIIKPEDSVVYESSLGHNHARDVQPKKTHWRKGHFRMQPYGVGATKRKVIFIEPTVVGGVFAKKKSYDVKSK
;
A
#
# COMPACT_ATOMS: atom_id res chain seq x y z
N MET A 1 -35.89 -14.25 -4.95
CA MET A 1 -34.88 -13.35 -5.55
C MET A 1 -35.32 -11.89 -5.37
N GLN A 2 -35.17 -11.37 -4.16
CA GLN A 2 -35.37 -9.94 -3.89
C GLN A 2 -34.13 -9.21 -4.43
N ARG A 3 -34.29 -8.48 -5.54
CA ARG A 3 -33.20 -7.70 -6.11
C ARG A 3 -32.75 -6.65 -5.08
N TYR A 4 -31.45 -6.56 -4.84
CA TYR A 4 -30.79 -5.54 -4.02
C TYR A 4 -31.33 -4.12 -4.35
N VAL A 5 -32.22 -3.57 -3.51
CA VAL A 5 -32.87 -2.25 -3.75
C VAL A 5 -32.03 -1.06 -3.25
N ALA A 6 -30.82 -1.28 -2.75
CA ALA A 6 -29.95 -0.20 -2.28
C ALA A 6 -28.69 -0.12 -3.15
N HIS A 7 -28.81 0.44 -4.34
CA HIS A 7 -27.63 0.97 -5.03
C HIS A 7 -26.95 2.01 -4.12
N PRO A 8 -25.61 2.15 -4.13
CA PRO A 8 -25.01 3.34 -3.58
C PRO A 8 -25.70 4.55 -4.23
N LEU A 9 -26.04 5.57 -3.43
CA LEU A 9 -26.61 6.83 -3.93
C LEU A 9 -25.53 7.52 -4.76
N VAL A 10 -25.43 7.12 -6.03
CA VAL A 10 -24.50 7.66 -7.00
C VAL A 10 -25.21 8.82 -7.69
N ASP A 11 -24.66 10.02 -7.53
CA ASP A 11 -25.12 11.19 -8.25
C ASP A 11 -24.64 11.10 -9.70
N THR A 12 -25.57 10.92 -10.63
CA THR A 12 -25.26 10.76 -12.07
C THR A 12 -24.71 12.03 -12.70
N THR A 13 -24.80 13.18 -12.02
CA THR A 13 -24.27 14.46 -12.49
C THR A 13 -22.80 14.68 -12.10
N GLN A 14 -22.26 13.86 -11.20
CA GLN A 14 -20.90 13.99 -10.68
C GLN A 14 -19.95 12.93 -11.21
N THR A 15 -18.67 13.27 -11.30
CA THR A 15 -17.63 12.30 -11.67
C THR A 15 -17.53 11.18 -10.63
N LEU A 16 -17.67 9.94 -11.09
CA LEU A 16 -17.54 8.73 -10.27
C LEU A 16 -16.16 8.11 -10.45
N ARG A 17 -15.46 7.83 -9.35
CA ARG A 17 -14.31 6.92 -9.33
C ARG A 17 -14.75 5.59 -8.74
N ILE A 18 -14.31 4.49 -9.35
CA ILE A 18 -14.63 3.14 -8.90
C ILE A 18 -13.31 2.42 -8.59
N LEU A 19 -13.26 1.79 -7.43
CA LEU A 19 -12.23 0.80 -7.09
C LEU A 19 -12.92 -0.55 -6.93
N GLU A 20 -12.61 -1.50 -7.81
CA GLU A 20 -13.12 -2.86 -7.73
C GLU A 20 -12.05 -3.79 -7.19
N LEU A 21 -12.43 -4.57 -6.19
CA LEU A 21 -11.55 -5.49 -5.49
C LEU A 21 -12.12 -6.90 -5.67
N MET A 22 -11.35 -7.73 -6.36
CA MET A 22 -11.74 -9.09 -6.70
C MET A 22 -11.04 -10.07 -5.78
N PHE A 23 -11.82 -10.82 -5.01
CA PHE A 23 -11.38 -11.94 -4.20
C PHE A 23 -11.72 -13.22 -4.96
N THR A 24 -10.68 -13.88 -5.46
CA THR A 24 -10.76 -15.21 -6.06
C THR A 24 -10.38 -16.22 -4.98
N GLY A 25 -11.30 -17.09 -4.58
CA GLY A 25 -11.04 -18.01 -3.47
C GLY A 25 -11.75 -17.61 -2.18
N SER A 26 -12.70 -18.42 -1.71
CA SER A 26 -12.97 -18.50 -0.27
C SER A 26 -11.79 -19.23 0.44
N PRO A 27 -11.25 -18.69 1.54
CA PRO A 27 -10.17 -19.32 2.30
C PRO A 27 -10.64 -20.43 3.25
N LEU A 28 -11.94 -20.61 3.48
CA LEU A 28 -12.47 -21.46 4.55
C LEU A 28 -13.46 -22.49 4.00
N GLY A 29 -13.33 -23.74 4.45
CA GLY A 29 -14.34 -24.78 4.25
C GLY A 29 -14.40 -25.46 2.88
N LYS A 30 -13.44 -25.21 1.99
CA LYS A 30 -13.51 -25.75 0.63
C LYS A 30 -13.23 -27.24 0.52
N SER A 31 -14.03 -27.89 -0.31
CA SER A 31 -13.95 -29.34 -0.58
C SER A 31 -13.31 -29.68 -1.94
N HIS A 32 -13.35 -28.77 -2.93
CA HIS A 32 -12.83 -28.98 -4.30
C HIS A 32 -12.74 -27.69 -5.12
N ASN A 33 -12.05 -27.72 -6.27
CA ASN A 33 -11.74 -26.53 -7.09
C ASN A 33 -12.95 -25.85 -7.73
N THR A 34 -14.08 -26.54 -7.82
CA THR A 34 -15.37 -25.99 -8.30
C THR A 34 -16.15 -25.27 -7.21
N ASP A 35 -15.71 -25.41 -5.95
CA ASP A 35 -16.20 -24.70 -4.75
C ASP A 35 -15.63 -23.28 -4.68
N ASP A 36 -15.19 -22.74 -5.82
CA ASP A 36 -14.51 -21.47 -5.87
C ASP A 36 -15.50 -20.31 -6.03
N ALA A 37 -15.72 -19.59 -4.94
CA ALA A 37 -16.48 -18.36 -4.96
C ALA A 37 -15.61 -17.19 -5.45
N LEU A 38 -16.12 -16.47 -6.45
CA LEU A 38 -15.62 -15.17 -6.87
C LEU A 38 -16.42 -14.08 -6.16
N ARG A 39 -15.74 -13.22 -5.39
CA ARG A 39 -16.36 -12.01 -4.83
C ARG A 39 -15.75 -10.78 -5.47
N VAL A 40 -16.61 -9.93 -6.02
CA VAL A 40 -16.21 -8.60 -6.50
C VAL A 40 -16.81 -7.55 -5.57
N GLN A 41 -15.95 -6.81 -4.88
CA GLN A 41 -16.33 -5.70 -4.03
C GLN A 41 -16.02 -4.37 -4.71
N GLY A 42 -17.07 -3.66 -5.12
CA GLY A 42 -16.95 -2.30 -5.64
C GLY A 42 -16.96 -1.26 -4.52
N PHE A 43 -16.11 -0.25 -4.65
CA PHE A 43 -16.08 0.98 -3.86
C PHE A 43 -16.39 2.16 -4.77
N TYR A 44 -17.45 2.89 -4.47
CA TYR A 44 -17.92 4.01 -5.28
C TYR A 44 -17.53 5.32 -4.62
N ILE A 45 -16.62 6.06 -5.24
CA ILE A 45 -15.98 7.25 -4.66
C ILE A 45 -16.46 8.48 -5.42
N GLN A 46 -17.51 9.12 -4.91
CA GLN A 46 -18.01 10.43 -5.35
C GLN A 46 -17.89 11.49 -4.25
N ASP A 47 -18.27 11.13 -3.02
CA ASP A 47 -18.13 12.02 -1.87
C ASP A 47 -16.69 12.00 -1.32
N ASN A 48 -16.07 13.18 -1.22
CA ASN A 48 -14.73 13.32 -0.65
C ASN A 48 -14.73 13.48 0.88
N ALA A 49 -15.91 13.60 1.51
CA ALA A 49 -16.07 13.67 2.96
C ALA A 49 -16.15 12.28 3.62
N LEU A 50 -16.61 11.27 2.89
CA LEU A 50 -16.73 9.91 3.38
C LEU A 50 -15.36 9.31 3.68
N THR A 51 -15.17 8.82 4.90
CA THR A 51 -13.93 8.15 5.28
C THR A 51 -13.92 6.70 4.81
N ILE A 52 -12.72 6.14 4.61
CA ILE A 52 -12.56 4.71 4.26
C ILE A 52 -13.23 3.81 5.31
N LYS A 53 -13.17 4.17 6.59
CA LYS A 53 -13.79 3.40 7.67
C LYS A 53 -15.31 3.36 7.56
N GLU A 54 -15.94 4.49 7.23
CA GLU A 54 -17.38 4.56 7.04
C GLU A 54 -17.82 3.76 5.82
N GLU A 55 -17.06 3.81 4.74
CA GLU A 55 -17.36 3.00 3.54
C GLU A 55 -17.21 1.50 3.80
N LEU A 56 -16.16 1.08 4.52
CA LEU A 56 -16.01 -0.32 4.95
C LEU A 56 -17.19 -0.78 5.82
N LYS A 57 -17.63 0.07 6.76
CA LYS A 57 -18.80 -0.22 7.60
C LYS A 57 -20.07 -0.37 6.75
N ARG A 58 -20.27 0.48 5.73
CA ARG A 58 -21.41 0.35 4.80
C ARG A 58 -21.39 -0.96 4.03
N VAL A 59 -20.21 -1.42 3.62
CA VAL A 59 -20.04 -2.72 2.96
C VAL A 59 -20.42 -3.85 3.93
N GLU A 60 -19.94 -3.81 5.17
CA GLU A 60 -20.30 -4.80 6.20
C GLU A 60 -21.80 -4.81 6.48
N GLU A 61 -22.42 -3.64 6.67
CA GLU A 61 -23.86 -3.52 6.94
C GLU A 61 -24.71 -4.03 5.76
N ARG A 62 -24.27 -3.81 4.52
CA ARG A 62 -25.02 -4.21 3.32
C ARG A 62 -24.90 -5.71 3.01
N TYR A 63 -23.71 -6.27 3.13
CA TYR A 63 -23.43 -7.63 2.68
C TYR A 63 -23.24 -8.62 3.83
N GLY A 64 -23.19 -8.15 5.08
CA GLY A 64 -22.91 -8.99 6.25
C GLY A 64 -24.05 -9.91 6.65
N ALA A 65 -25.28 -9.61 6.19
CA ALA A 65 -26.47 -10.42 6.40
C ALA A 65 -26.83 -11.28 5.18
N ASP A 66 -26.00 -11.28 4.13
CA ASP A 66 -26.23 -12.08 2.93
C ASP A 66 -26.02 -13.57 3.26
N GLU A 67 -27.01 -14.42 2.98
CA GLU A 67 -26.95 -15.86 3.29
C GLU A 67 -25.76 -16.55 2.61
N ASP A 68 -25.38 -16.07 1.42
CA ASP A 68 -24.23 -16.58 0.66
C ASP A 68 -22.88 -16.24 1.34
N PHE A 69 -22.86 -15.30 2.30
CA PHE A 69 -21.61 -14.73 2.85
C PHE A 69 -21.62 -14.46 4.36
N ALA A 70 -22.69 -14.79 5.10
CA ALA A 70 -22.84 -14.50 6.52
C ALA A 70 -21.72 -15.13 7.39
N GLY A 71 -21.01 -16.15 6.90
CA GLY A 71 -19.84 -16.75 7.56
C GLY A 71 -18.49 -16.09 7.25
N ASP A 72 -18.38 -15.33 6.16
CA ASP A 72 -17.10 -14.85 5.62
C ASP A 72 -16.83 -13.36 5.94
N MET A 73 -17.78 -12.64 6.53
CA MET A 73 -17.68 -11.19 6.70
C MET A 73 -16.51 -10.74 7.58
N ASN A 74 -16.14 -11.53 8.59
CA ASN A 74 -14.97 -11.23 9.42
C ASN A 74 -13.66 -11.28 8.60
N TYR A 75 -13.51 -12.29 7.74
CA TYR A 75 -12.36 -12.42 6.85
C TYR A 75 -12.34 -11.30 5.80
N VAL A 76 -13.49 -11.02 5.19
CA VAL A 76 -13.64 -9.96 4.19
C VAL A 76 -13.32 -8.59 4.81
N SER A 77 -13.84 -8.30 6.00
CA SER A 77 -13.54 -7.07 6.73
C SER A 77 -12.05 -6.91 7.00
N GLU A 78 -11.39 -7.96 7.47
CA GLU A 78 -9.94 -7.93 7.74
C GLU A 78 -9.14 -7.71 6.45
N ALA A 79 -9.49 -8.41 5.37
CA ALA A 79 -8.83 -8.28 4.08
C ALA A 79 -9.03 -6.88 3.49
N LEU A 80 -10.24 -6.33 3.54
CA LEU A 80 -10.56 -4.98 3.08
C LEU A 80 -9.82 -3.91 3.92
N ASN A 81 -9.78 -4.06 5.24
CA ASN A 81 -9.02 -3.17 6.12
C ASN A 81 -7.51 -3.22 5.84
N HIS A 82 -6.97 -4.41 5.60
CA HIS A 82 -5.56 -4.59 5.24
C HIS A 82 -5.24 -3.92 3.90
N MET A 83 -6.08 -4.15 2.90
CA MET A 83 -5.94 -3.57 1.58
C MET A 83 -6.05 -2.05 1.58
N ALA A 84 -6.95 -1.47 2.39
CA ALA A 84 -7.00 -0.03 2.60
C ALA A 84 -5.66 0.53 3.11
N LYS A 85 -5.01 -0.16 4.06
CA LYS A 85 -3.67 0.22 4.54
C LYS A 85 -2.62 0.13 3.45
N VAL A 86 -2.65 -0.93 2.63
CA VAL A 86 -1.73 -1.10 1.49
C VAL A 86 -1.92 0.03 0.47
N LEU A 87 -3.16 0.34 0.08
CA LEU A 87 -3.46 1.43 -0.86
C LEU A 87 -3.03 2.79 -0.30
N LEU A 88 -3.24 3.03 1.00
CA LEU A 88 -2.74 4.24 1.67
C LEU A 88 -1.21 4.31 1.66
N PHE A 89 -0.53 3.18 1.90
CA PHE A 89 0.92 3.09 1.86
C PHE A 89 1.46 3.43 0.47
N ILE A 90 0.90 2.81 -0.59
CA ILE A 90 1.27 3.04 -1.99
C ILE A 90 1.09 4.53 -2.38
N ASN A 91 0.06 5.18 -1.82
CA ASN A 91 -0.23 6.59 -2.10
C ASN A 91 0.59 7.58 -1.25
N CYS A 92 1.36 7.12 -0.26
CA CYS A 92 2.25 8.01 0.49
C CYS A 92 3.44 8.42 -0.39
N LYS A 93 3.51 9.70 -0.76
CA LYS A 93 4.56 10.27 -1.65
C LYS A 93 5.99 9.93 -1.19
N GLN A 94 6.20 9.74 0.10
CA GLN A 94 7.51 9.44 0.71
C GLN A 94 8.09 8.08 0.29
N TYR A 95 7.28 7.16 -0.23
CA TYR A 95 7.69 5.78 -0.58
C TYR A 95 7.62 5.46 -2.07
N ARG A 96 7.44 6.47 -2.93
CA ARG A 96 7.55 6.30 -4.39
C ARG A 96 9.01 6.28 -4.78
N ASP A 97 9.72 5.27 -4.32
CA ASP A 97 11.15 5.22 -4.52
C ASP A 97 11.48 4.29 -5.70
N VAL A 98 11.63 4.94 -6.86
CA VAL A 98 12.13 4.41 -8.13
C VAL A 98 11.13 3.53 -8.90
N ALA A 99 10.64 4.07 -10.03
CA ALA A 99 10.02 3.25 -11.07
C ALA A 99 11.06 2.22 -11.56
N PHE A 100 10.88 0.96 -11.22
CA PHE A 100 11.75 -0.12 -11.65
C PHE A 100 11.32 -0.57 -13.04
N ASN A 101 11.85 0.15 -14.03
CA ASN A 101 11.56 -0.03 -15.46
C ASN A 101 12.26 -1.27 -16.04
N GLU A 102 12.19 -2.41 -15.35
CA GLU A 102 12.91 -3.64 -15.71
C GLU A 102 12.58 -4.10 -17.13
N LYS A 103 11.30 -4.01 -17.52
CA LYS A 103 10.85 -4.43 -18.84
C LYS A 103 11.41 -3.50 -19.92
N LYS A 104 11.38 -2.18 -19.70
CA LYS A 104 11.97 -1.21 -20.64
C LYS A 104 13.48 -1.39 -20.80
N GLU A 105 14.19 -1.58 -19.70
CA GLU A 105 15.64 -1.82 -19.73
C GLU A 105 15.99 -3.15 -20.40
N MET A 106 15.19 -4.19 -20.19
CA MET A 106 15.34 -5.48 -20.86
C MET A 106 15.01 -5.41 -22.36
N LEU A 107 13.99 -4.64 -22.75
CA LEU A 107 13.66 -4.37 -24.16
C LEU A 107 14.82 -3.70 -24.87
N LYS A 108 15.41 -2.64 -24.28
CA LYS A 108 16.60 -1.98 -24.83
C LYS A 108 17.75 -2.98 -25.05
N LYS A 109 17.98 -3.88 -24.08
CA LYS A 109 19.00 -4.93 -24.20
C LYS A 109 18.71 -5.91 -25.33
N VAL A 110 17.45 -6.35 -25.50
CA VAL A 110 17.07 -7.24 -26.61
C VAL A 110 17.35 -6.59 -27.96
N VAL A 111 16.95 -5.33 -28.15
CA VAL A 111 17.16 -4.57 -29.39
C VAL A 111 18.65 -4.35 -29.70
N ALA A 112 19.48 -4.16 -28.68
CA ALA A 112 20.92 -3.94 -28.85
C ALA A 112 21.71 -5.23 -29.16
N LEU A 113 21.14 -6.41 -28.92
CA LEU A 113 21.82 -7.69 -29.14
C LEU A 113 21.78 -8.07 -30.62
N LYS A 114 22.92 -8.50 -31.17
CA LYS A 114 23.05 -8.96 -32.56
C LYS A 114 23.04 -10.49 -32.71
N SER A 115 23.25 -11.21 -31.61
CA SER A 115 23.40 -12.67 -31.61
C SER A 115 22.06 -13.35 -31.38
N LEU A 116 21.56 -14.10 -32.37
CA LEU A 116 20.30 -14.86 -32.33
C LEU A 116 20.13 -15.72 -31.05
N PRO A 117 21.12 -16.51 -30.59
CA PRO A 117 21.02 -17.25 -29.33
C PRO A 117 20.83 -16.36 -28.10
N LYS A 118 21.51 -15.20 -28.06
CA LYS A 118 21.38 -14.25 -26.96
C LYS A 118 20.03 -13.54 -27.01
N ILE A 119 19.53 -13.17 -28.19
CA ILE A 119 18.20 -12.58 -28.38
C ILE A 119 17.14 -13.53 -27.82
N LYS A 120 17.09 -14.79 -28.25
CA LYS A 120 16.12 -15.78 -27.75
C LYS A 120 16.18 -15.97 -26.23
N LYS A 121 17.39 -15.97 -25.65
CA LYS A 121 17.57 -16.05 -24.19
C LYS A 121 16.98 -14.85 -23.46
N TYR A 122 17.21 -13.63 -23.96
CA TYR A 122 16.72 -12.41 -23.35
C TYR A 122 15.22 -12.16 -23.62
N GLU A 123 14.67 -12.59 -24.76
CA GLU A 123 13.22 -12.61 -25.03
C GLU A 123 12.48 -13.55 -24.07
N SER A 124 13.05 -14.72 -23.79
CA SER A 124 12.47 -15.66 -22.81
C SER A 124 12.42 -15.05 -21.40
N LYS A 125 13.44 -14.25 -21.03
CA LYS A 125 13.44 -13.47 -19.78
C LYS A 125 12.47 -12.31 -19.82
N LEU A 126 12.36 -11.61 -20.97
CA LEU A 126 11.47 -10.46 -21.16
C LEU A 126 10.00 -10.82 -20.88
N ARG A 127 9.57 -12.02 -21.27
CA ARG A 127 8.22 -12.53 -20.98
C ARG A 127 7.89 -12.67 -19.49
N LYS A 128 8.90 -12.70 -18.61
CA LYS A 128 8.76 -12.90 -17.17
C LYS A 128 8.90 -11.61 -16.35
N VAL A 129 9.19 -10.48 -16.98
CA VAL A 129 9.42 -9.20 -16.31
C VAL A 129 8.38 -8.16 -16.70
N TYR A 130 8.06 -7.28 -15.78
CA TYR A 130 7.17 -6.14 -15.97
C TYR A 130 7.75 -4.91 -15.28
N ASP A 131 7.42 -3.73 -15.79
CA ASP A 131 7.73 -2.48 -15.10
C ASP A 131 6.93 -2.45 -13.80
N ARG A 132 7.59 -2.22 -12.68
CA ARG A 132 6.96 -2.24 -11.36
C ARG A 132 7.40 -1.04 -10.53
N ILE A 133 6.53 -0.59 -9.65
CA ILE A 133 6.92 0.33 -8.58
C ILE A 133 7.38 -0.54 -7.42
N ILE A 134 8.64 -0.42 -7.02
CA ILE A 134 9.12 -1.10 -5.81
C ILE A 134 8.80 -0.17 -4.66
N ILE A 135 8.02 -0.66 -3.71
CA ILE A 135 7.65 0.09 -2.53
C ILE A 135 8.34 -0.59 -1.36
N LYS A 136 9.48 -0.01 -0.99
CA LYS A 136 10.28 -0.44 0.15
C LYS A 136 10.65 0.80 0.95
N PRO A 137 10.92 0.66 2.27
CA PRO A 137 11.67 1.68 2.98
C PRO A 137 12.98 1.97 2.25
N GLU A 138 13.44 3.22 2.24
CA GLU A 138 14.74 3.57 1.66
C GLU A 138 15.83 2.65 2.22
N ASP A 139 16.50 1.88 1.36
CA ASP A 139 17.68 1.09 1.75
C ASP A 139 18.84 2.07 1.98
N SER A 140 19.00 2.58 3.21
CA SER A 140 20.31 2.94 3.76
C SER A 140 20.21 3.56 5.15
N VAL A 141 20.30 2.71 6.16
CA VAL A 141 20.71 3.12 7.51
C VAL A 141 21.89 2.22 7.86
N VAL A 142 23.11 2.68 7.54
CA VAL A 142 24.34 2.05 8.05
C VAL A 142 24.47 2.47 9.50
N TYR A 143 24.29 1.53 10.41
CA TYR A 143 24.50 1.74 11.84
C TYR A 143 25.99 1.60 12.12
N GLU A 144 26.71 2.71 12.24
CA GLU A 144 28.05 2.69 12.85
C GLU A 144 27.91 2.59 14.38
N SER A 145 28.95 2.12 15.07
CA SER A 145 29.00 2.14 16.54
C SER A 145 29.47 3.52 17.02
N SER A 146 28.60 4.36 17.60
CA SER A 146 29.02 5.64 18.18
C SER A 146 29.65 5.41 19.55
N LEU A 147 30.95 5.16 19.54
CA LEU A 147 31.80 5.54 20.66
C LEU A 147 31.86 7.09 20.67
N GLY A 148 30.93 7.78 21.33
CA GLY A 148 31.12 9.21 21.66
C GLY A 148 29.97 10.20 21.49
N HIS A 149 28.69 9.79 21.36
CA HIS A 149 27.60 10.78 21.41
C HIS A 149 27.16 11.07 22.85
N ASN A 150 27.63 12.22 23.37
CA ASN A 150 27.17 12.83 24.62
C ASN A 150 25.70 13.26 24.50
N HIS A 151 24.77 12.36 24.81
CA HIS A 151 23.39 12.73 25.05
C HIS A 151 23.28 13.54 26.36
N ALA A 152 22.27 14.41 26.43
CA ALA A 152 22.05 15.38 27.51
C ALA A 152 22.31 14.79 28.92
N ARG A 153 23.02 15.57 29.75
CA ARG A 153 23.69 15.18 31.01
C ARG A 153 22.82 14.51 32.10
N ASP A 154 21.51 14.33 31.91
CA ASP A 154 20.59 13.78 32.92
C ASP A 154 19.57 12.76 32.39
N VAL A 155 19.76 12.23 31.18
CA VAL A 155 18.83 11.21 30.63
C VAL A 155 19.47 9.83 30.69
N GLN A 156 18.91 8.97 31.54
CA GLN A 156 19.25 7.53 31.59
C GLN A 156 19.27 6.95 30.16
N PRO A 157 20.35 6.25 29.77
CA PRO A 157 20.47 5.72 28.41
C PRO A 157 19.34 4.73 28.15
N LYS A 158 18.44 5.07 27.21
CA LYS A 158 17.36 4.17 26.78
C LYS A 158 17.98 2.99 26.03
N LYS A 159 17.58 1.76 26.40
CA LYS A 159 17.95 0.54 25.66
C LYS A 159 17.53 0.66 24.20
N THR A 160 18.46 0.30 23.31
CA THR A 160 18.23 0.24 21.86
C THR A 160 17.04 -0.66 21.55
N HIS A 161 16.03 -0.12 20.87
CA HIS A 161 14.87 -0.89 20.42
C HIS A 161 14.30 -0.34 19.11
N TRP A 162 13.55 -1.18 18.40
CA TRP A 162 12.80 -0.78 17.22
C TRP A 162 11.48 -0.12 17.62
N ARG A 163 11.25 1.10 17.14
CA ARG A 163 9.92 1.70 17.10
C ARG A 163 9.27 1.35 15.78
N LYS A 164 8.12 0.68 15.84
CA LYS A 164 7.34 0.27 14.65
C LYS A 164 6.90 1.48 13.83
N GLY A 165 6.92 1.32 12.51
CA GLY A 165 6.32 2.29 11.59
C GLY A 165 4.80 2.31 11.71
N HIS A 166 4.19 3.46 11.44
CA HIS A 166 2.73 3.63 11.54
C HIS A 166 2.25 4.82 10.68
N PHE A 167 0.98 4.78 10.30
CA PHE A 167 0.32 5.93 9.70
C PHE A 167 -0.01 6.98 10.77
N ARG A 168 0.11 8.25 10.41
CA ARG A 168 -0.26 9.38 11.26
C ARG A 168 -0.97 10.45 10.46
N MET A 169 -2.04 11.01 11.03
CA MET A 169 -2.65 12.23 10.54
C MET A 169 -1.81 13.43 10.96
N GLN A 170 -1.16 14.08 9.99
CA GLN A 170 -0.35 15.27 10.21
C GLN A 170 -1.17 16.54 9.88
N PRO A 171 -1.32 17.48 10.84
CA PRO A 171 -1.85 18.80 10.59
C PRO A 171 -1.01 19.58 9.56
N TYR A 172 -1.66 20.31 8.66
CA TYR A 172 -0.99 21.22 7.71
C TYR A 172 -1.92 22.37 7.26
N GLY A 173 -1.36 23.32 6.48
CA GLY A 173 -2.09 24.50 5.99
C GLY A 173 -2.16 25.64 7.01
N VAL A 174 -2.76 26.77 6.62
CA VAL A 174 -2.93 27.95 7.48
C VAL A 174 -3.72 27.56 8.73
N GLY A 175 -3.16 27.89 9.90
CA GLY A 175 -3.76 27.55 11.19
C GLY A 175 -3.85 26.04 11.48
N ALA A 176 -3.10 25.20 10.76
CA ALA A 176 -3.15 23.74 10.93
C ALA A 176 -4.58 23.16 10.79
N THR A 177 -5.40 23.74 9.91
CA THR A 177 -6.81 23.36 9.70
C THR A 177 -6.96 22.10 8.86
N LYS A 178 -5.99 21.77 8.00
CA LYS A 178 -6.04 20.60 7.12
C LYS A 178 -5.32 19.40 7.74
N ARG A 179 -5.64 18.19 7.28
CA ARG A 179 -4.99 16.94 7.72
C ARG A 179 -4.54 16.14 6.51
N LYS A 180 -3.30 15.64 6.54
CA LYS A 180 -2.77 14.71 5.53
C LYS A 180 -2.32 13.43 6.21
N VAL A 181 -2.54 12.29 5.57
CA VAL A 181 -1.98 11.02 6.02
C VAL A 181 -0.51 10.98 5.62
N ILE A 182 0.36 10.67 6.58
CA ILE A 182 1.76 10.31 6.34
C ILE A 182 2.04 8.93 6.92
N PHE A 183 3.05 8.25 6.38
CA PHE A 183 3.57 7.04 7.00
C PHE A 183 4.91 7.38 7.66
N ILE A 184 5.02 7.07 8.94
CA ILE A 184 6.24 7.23 9.73
C ILE A 184 6.98 5.91 9.68
N GLU A 185 8.22 5.94 9.22
CA GLU A 185 9.01 4.72 9.05
C GLU A 185 9.39 4.08 10.40
N PRO A 186 9.59 2.76 10.43
CA PRO A 186 10.24 2.11 11.55
C PRO A 186 11.60 2.76 11.82
N THR A 187 11.89 3.06 13.08
CA THR A 187 13.11 3.77 13.49
C THR A 187 13.71 3.10 14.72
N VAL A 188 15.03 3.01 14.77
CA VAL A 188 15.73 2.59 15.99
C VAL A 188 15.75 3.75 16.99
N VAL A 189 15.35 3.47 18.23
CA VAL A 189 15.28 4.44 19.32
C VAL A 189 16.20 3.99 20.43
N GLY A 190 17.05 4.91 20.91
CA GLY A 190 18.17 4.56 21.78
C GLY A 190 19.28 3.88 20.99
N GLY A 191 20.54 4.15 21.32
CA GLY A 191 21.68 3.66 20.56
C GLY A 191 22.09 4.59 19.41
N VAL A 192 22.89 4.05 18.49
CA VAL A 192 23.59 4.84 17.48
C VAL A 192 22.65 5.20 16.34
N PHE A 193 22.52 6.50 16.05
CA PHE A 193 21.73 6.99 14.94
C PHE A 193 22.58 7.02 13.66
N ALA A 194 22.06 6.54 12.54
CA ALA A 194 22.68 6.85 11.27
C ALA A 194 22.54 8.34 10.97
N LYS A 195 23.58 8.92 10.39
CA LYS A 195 23.45 10.23 9.74
C LYS A 195 22.48 10.08 8.57
N LYS A 196 21.36 10.80 8.60
CA LYS A 196 20.54 10.99 7.40
C LYS A 196 21.41 11.66 6.34
N LYS A 197 21.44 11.13 5.12
CA LYS A 197 22.02 11.86 3.98
C LYS A 197 21.34 13.24 3.89
N SER A 198 22.15 14.30 3.82
CA SER A 198 21.66 15.63 3.46
C SER A 198 21.17 15.55 2.02
N TYR A 199 19.86 15.66 1.80
CA TYR A 199 19.30 15.85 0.48
C TYR A 199 19.13 17.35 0.24
N ASP A 200 20.03 17.92 -0.55
CA ASP A 200 19.81 19.21 -1.20
C ASP A 200 18.68 19.02 -2.22
N VAL A 201 17.44 19.30 -1.80
CA VAL A 201 16.32 19.39 -2.74
C VAL A 201 16.53 20.69 -3.51
N LYS A 202 17.27 20.64 -4.62
CA LYS A 202 17.21 21.71 -5.62
C LYS A 202 15.76 21.77 -6.11
N SER A 203 15.04 22.80 -5.66
CA SER A 203 13.76 23.18 -6.23
C SER A 203 13.95 23.41 -7.72
N LYS A 204 13.26 22.61 -8.55
CA LYS A 204 12.91 23.02 -9.91
C LYS A 204 11.61 23.77 -9.88
#